data_AF-A0A917RYW7-F1
#
_entry.id   AF-A0A917RYW7-F1
#
_cell.length_a   1.000
_cell.length_b   1.000
_cell.length_c   1.000
_cell.angle_alpha   90.00
_cell.angle_beta   90.00
_cell.angle_gamma   90.00
#
_symmetry.space_group_name_H-M   'P 1'
#
loop_
_entity.id
_entity.type
_entity.pdbx_description
1 polymer ?
#
loop_
_entity_poly.entity_id
_entity_poly.type
_entity_poly.pdbx_seq_one_letter_code
_entity_poly.pdbx_strand_id
1 'polypeptide(L)'
;MGLFGYAIPQEWGGLGLDLTQDVELAMEFGYTSLSLRSMFGTNNGIAGQVLVGFGTGPQQAQWLEGIASGAVVASFALTEPGAGSDPSGLRTKAVRDGGDWVINGEKRFITNAPLADLFVVFARTRPADENGTGIAVFLVPAGTPGLAVAPKDRKMGQEGAWTADVHFTDVRVADSALVGGSEDFGYRAAMTSLARGRVHIAALAVGTAQRALDEAVAYAATATQGGTPIGEFQLVQAMIAESRRPRCPGGRGRTNRGRRLRP
;
A
#
# COMPACT_ATOMS: atom_id res chain seq x y z
N MET A 1 -4.61 19.78 2.27
CA MET A 1 -5.06 18.70 3.18
C MET A 1 -3.92 17.80 3.67
N GLY A 2 -2.74 17.74 3.02
CA GLY A 2 -1.61 16.95 3.52
C GLY A 2 -1.75 15.44 3.33
N LEU A 3 -2.66 14.99 2.47
CA LEU A 3 -3.03 13.58 2.33
C LEU A 3 -1.92 12.71 1.70
N PHE A 4 -0.99 13.27 0.94
CA PHE A 4 0.13 12.52 0.34
C PHE A 4 1.28 12.23 1.33
N GLY A 5 1.32 12.94 2.46
CA GLY A 5 2.41 12.86 3.44
C GLY A 5 1.94 12.73 4.88
N TYR A 6 0.69 12.33 5.14
CA TYR A 6 0.18 12.25 6.50
C TYR A 6 1.00 11.30 7.40
N ALA A 7 1.54 10.20 6.86
CA ALA A 7 2.35 9.23 7.59
C ALA A 7 3.87 9.41 7.40
N ILE A 8 4.28 10.45 6.66
CA ILE A 8 5.68 10.83 6.46
C ILE A 8 6.10 11.75 7.63
N PRO A 9 7.33 11.64 8.16
CA PRO A 9 7.81 12.50 9.24
C PRO A 9 7.74 13.99 8.90
N GLN A 10 7.55 14.82 9.94
CA GLN A 10 7.38 16.27 9.79
C GLN A 10 8.62 16.97 9.23
N GLU A 11 9.82 16.43 9.50
CA GLU A 11 11.08 16.95 8.96
C GLU A 11 11.12 16.94 7.42
N TRP A 12 10.31 16.07 6.79
CA TRP A 12 10.17 15.96 5.33
C TRP A 12 8.86 16.60 4.82
N GLY A 13 8.22 17.46 5.61
CA GLY A 13 6.97 18.15 5.23
C GLY A 13 5.70 17.30 5.34
N GLY A 14 5.78 16.12 5.98
CA GLY A 14 4.62 15.30 6.30
C GLY A 14 3.88 15.74 7.57
N LEU A 15 2.79 15.06 7.91
CA LEU A 15 2.06 15.32 9.18
C LEU A 15 2.60 14.51 10.35
N GLY A 16 3.34 13.43 10.09
CA GLY A 16 3.95 12.58 11.11
C GLY A 16 2.95 11.74 11.92
N LEU A 17 1.82 11.34 11.32
CA LEU A 17 0.82 10.53 12.01
C LEU A 17 1.39 9.17 12.41
N ASP A 18 1.11 8.77 13.64
CA ASP A 18 1.45 7.45 14.15
C ASP A 18 0.52 6.35 13.58
N LEU A 19 0.81 5.09 13.89
CA LEU A 19 0.03 3.96 13.39
C LEU A 19 -1.42 3.96 13.87
N THR A 20 -1.70 4.46 15.08
CA THR A 20 -3.07 4.51 15.62
C THR A 20 -3.89 5.55 14.85
N GLN A 21 -3.30 6.71 14.62
CA GLN A 21 -3.91 7.79 13.83
C GLN A 21 -4.11 7.38 12.36
N ASP A 22 -3.14 6.65 11.76
CA ASP A 22 -3.27 6.06 10.42
C ASP A 22 -4.45 5.08 10.35
N VAL A 23 -4.66 4.25 11.38
CA VAL A 23 -5.81 3.33 11.47
C VAL A 23 -7.14 4.08 11.58
N GLU A 24 -7.21 5.12 12.41
CA GLU A 24 -8.41 5.96 12.55
C GLU A 24 -8.78 6.62 11.22
N LEU A 25 -7.79 7.23 10.57
CA LEU A 25 -7.97 7.87 9.27
C LEU A 25 -8.33 6.85 8.16
N ALA A 26 -7.73 5.67 8.19
CA ALA A 26 -8.05 4.59 7.25
C ALA A 26 -9.51 4.12 7.39
N MET A 27 -10.09 4.08 8.58
CA MET A 27 -11.52 3.76 8.74
C MET A 27 -12.42 4.81 8.06
N GLU A 28 -12.10 6.09 8.18
CA GLU A 28 -12.85 7.18 7.52
C GLU A 28 -12.73 7.11 5.99
N PHE A 29 -11.54 6.82 5.47
CA PHE A 29 -11.37 6.55 4.04
C PHE A 29 -12.13 5.30 3.58
N GLY A 30 -12.15 4.26 4.41
CA GLY A 30 -12.88 3.03 4.15
C GLY A 30 -14.40 3.24 4.08
N TYR A 31 -14.91 4.18 4.89
CA TYR A 31 -16.31 4.58 4.90
C TYR A 31 -16.73 5.33 3.63
N THR A 32 -15.79 6.01 2.98
CA THR A 32 -16.03 6.86 1.82
C THR A 32 -15.66 6.17 0.51
N SER A 33 -14.50 6.49 -0.07
CA SER A 33 -14.05 5.95 -1.37
C SER A 33 -12.68 5.30 -1.26
N LEU A 34 -12.66 3.97 -1.40
CA LEU A 34 -11.42 3.18 -1.45
C LEU A 34 -10.50 3.60 -2.61
N SER A 35 -11.08 4.09 -3.71
CA SER A 35 -10.32 4.56 -4.87
C SER A 35 -9.54 5.84 -4.54
N LEU A 36 -10.19 6.79 -3.82
CA LEU A 36 -9.53 8.03 -3.39
C LEU A 36 -8.35 7.73 -2.47
N ARG A 37 -8.55 6.84 -1.48
CA ARG A 37 -7.48 6.38 -0.58
C ARG A 37 -6.28 5.87 -1.38
N SER A 38 -6.53 5.07 -2.41
CA SER A 38 -5.46 4.38 -3.14
C SER A 38 -4.46 5.36 -3.76
N MET A 39 -4.93 6.53 -4.22
CA MET A 39 -4.10 7.56 -4.87
C MET A 39 -2.86 7.93 -4.06
N PHE A 40 -3.02 8.20 -2.77
CA PHE A 40 -1.93 8.60 -1.87
C PHE A 40 -1.49 7.49 -0.90
N GLY A 41 -2.16 6.33 -0.93
CA GLY A 41 -1.90 5.22 -0.01
C GLY A 41 -0.51 4.63 -0.16
N THR A 42 0.05 4.58 -1.38
CA THR A 42 1.40 4.05 -1.62
C THR A 42 2.49 5.00 -1.10
N ASN A 43 2.29 6.32 -1.24
CA ASN A 43 3.18 7.35 -0.70
C ASN A 43 3.25 7.27 0.84
N ASN A 44 2.10 7.23 1.51
CA ASN A 44 2.07 7.15 2.97
C ASN A 44 2.43 5.77 3.52
N GLY A 45 2.11 4.74 2.76
CA GLY A 45 2.27 3.34 3.13
C GLY A 45 3.51 2.73 2.49
N ILE A 46 3.29 1.68 1.71
CA ILE A 46 4.34 0.69 1.45
C ILE A 46 5.61 1.23 0.79
N ALA A 47 5.52 2.25 -0.08
CA ALA A 47 6.70 2.82 -0.74
C ALA A 47 7.38 3.88 0.12
N GLY A 48 6.64 4.87 0.64
CA GLY A 48 7.26 5.92 1.47
C GLY A 48 7.83 5.37 2.77
N GLN A 49 7.19 4.37 3.40
CA GLN A 49 7.71 3.76 4.62
C GLN A 49 9.00 2.95 4.40
N VAL A 50 9.24 2.45 3.18
CA VAL A 50 10.55 1.85 2.86
C VAL A 50 11.65 2.91 2.91
N LEU A 51 11.41 4.09 2.32
CA LEU A 51 12.38 5.20 2.35
C LEU A 51 12.55 5.78 3.76
N VAL A 52 11.46 6.01 4.49
CA VAL A 52 11.50 6.52 5.87
C VAL A 52 12.29 5.58 6.79
N GLY A 53 12.05 4.27 6.69
CA GLY A 53 12.69 3.31 7.58
C GLY A 53 14.11 2.90 7.17
N PHE A 54 14.43 2.93 5.87
CA PHE A 54 15.60 2.23 5.33
C PHE A 54 16.35 2.99 4.24
N GLY A 55 15.85 4.15 3.80
CA GLY A 55 16.59 5.02 2.90
C GLY A 55 17.85 5.56 3.59
N THR A 56 18.91 5.77 2.82
CA THR A 56 20.06 6.55 3.29
C THR A 56 19.69 8.02 3.43
N GLY A 57 20.44 8.80 4.21
CA GLY A 57 20.19 10.25 4.34
C GLY A 57 20.04 10.99 3.00
N PRO A 58 20.92 10.75 2.01
CA PRO A 58 20.75 11.30 0.66
C PRO A 58 19.47 10.84 -0.06
N GLN A 59 19.08 9.57 0.06
CA GLN A 59 17.84 9.06 -0.54
C GLN A 59 16.61 9.70 0.10
N GLN A 60 16.61 9.83 1.43
CA GLN A 60 15.52 10.45 2.15
C GLN A 60 15.35 11.92 1.75
N ALA A 61 16.45 12.67 1.72
CA ALA A 61 16.47 14.07 1.31
C ALA A 61 16.04 14.27 -0.15
N GLN A 62 16.37 13.34 -1.04
CA GLN A 62 15.99 13.44 -2.44
C GLN A 62 14.49 13.20 -2.67
N TRP A 63 13.87 12.28 -1.93
CA TRP A 63 12.55 11.75 -2.31
C TRP A 63 11.42 12.07 -1.34
N LEU A 64 11.68 12.19 -0.03
CA LEU A 64 10.59 12.22 0.96
C LEU A 64 9.75 13.49 0.93
N GLU A 65 10.35 14.66 0.66
CA GLU A 65 9.60 15.93 0.53
C GLU A 65 8.66 15.92 -0.68
N GLY A 66 9.13 15.40 -1.82
CA GLY A 66 8.32 15.21 -3.02
C GLY A 66 7.18 14.23 -2.80
N ILE A 67 7.44 13.13 -2.10
CA ILE A 67 6.43 12.13 -1.73
C ILE A 67 5.39 12.73 -0.78
N ALA A 68 5.82 13.49 0.23
CA ALA A 68 4.94 14.07 1.24
C ALA A 68 4.02 15.15 0.66
N SER A 69 4.54 15.98 -0.23
CA SER A 69 3.77 17.00 -0.94
C SER A 69 2.84 16.42 -2.00
N GLY A 70 3.15 15.23 -2.52
CA GLY A 70 2.47 14.60 -3.65
C GLY A 70 3.02 15.03 -5.02
N ALA A 71 4.10 15.80 -5.06
CA ALA A 71 4.83 16.12 -6.29
C ALA A 71 5.55 14.90 -6.89
N VAL A 72 5.82 13.88 -6.07
CA VAL A 72 6.34 12.57 -6.49
C VAL A 72 5.33 11.51 -6.07
N VAL A 73 4.73 10.84 -7.04
CA VAL A 73 3.89 9.65 -6.80
C VAL A 73 4.77 8.41 -6.84
N ALA A 74 4.79 7.66 -5.73
CA ALA A 74 5.56 6.44 -5.62
C ALA A 74 4.72 5.19 -5.93
N SER A 75 5.36 4.21 -6.55
CA SER A 75 4.85 2.86 -6.78
C SER A 75 5.68 1.82 -6.06
N PHE A 76 5.05 0.71 -5.66
CA PHE A 76 5.71 -0.41 -4.99
C PHE A 76 5.69 -1.65 -5.90
N ALA A 77 6.83 -1.93 -6.52
CA ALA A 77 6.96 -2.90 -7.60
C ALA A 77 7.54 -4.24 -7.10
N LEU A 78 6.71 -5.01 -6.39
CA LEU A 78 7.07 -6.31 -5.82
C LEU A 78 6.51 -7.48 -6.63
N THR A 79 5.19 -7.54 -6.77
CA THR A 79 4.44 -8.67 -7.33
C THR A 79 4.82 -8.96 -8.77
N GLU A 80 4.87 -10.24 -9.13
CA GLU A 80 5.19 -10.73 -10.46
C GLU A 80 4.22 -11.83 -10.92
N PRO A 81 4.17 -12.12 -12.23
CA PRO A 81 3.58 -13.35 -12.72
C PRO A 81 4.25 -14.56 -12.06
N GLY A 82 3.46 -15.35 -11.31
CA GLY A 82 3.96 -16.51 -10.57
C GLY A 82 4.61 -16.20 -9.21
N ALA A 83 4.67 -14.93 -8.78
CA ALA A 83 5.14 -14.55 -7.43
C ALA A 83 4.25 -13.44 -6.84
N GLY A 84 3.18 -13.85 -6.14
CA GLY A 84 2.22 -12.97 -5.48
C GLY A 84 2.19 -13.21 -3.96
N SER A 85 1.51 -14.29 -3.55
CA SER A 85 1.42 -14.69 -2.13
C SER A 85 2.78 -14.99 -1.51
N ASP A 86 3.66 -15.63 -2.29
CA ASP A 86 5.07 -15.81 -1.96
C ASP A 86 5.93 -14.90 -2.86
N PRO A 87 6.33 -13.72 -2.37
CA PRO A 87 7.20 -12.81 -3.13
C PRO A 87 8.66 -13.27 -3.17
N SER A 88 9.06 -14.25 -2.34
CA SER A 88 10.45 -14.74 -2.33
C SER A 88 10.81 -15.48 -3.63
N GLY A 89 9.81 -15.97 -4.36
CA GLY A 89 9.94 -16.60 -5.67
C GLY A 89 10.08 -15.65 -6.86
N LEU A 90 10.24 -14.35 -6.63
CA LEU A 90 10.37 -13.37 -7.71
C LEU A 90 11.58 -13.65 -8.63
N ARG A 91 11.44 -13.29 -9.89
CA ARG A 91 12.35 -13.59 -11.01
C ARG A 91 12.98 -12.35 -11.63
N THR A 92 12.46 -11.15 -11.39
CA THR A 92 13.16 -9.90 -11.80
C THR A 92 14.56 -9.91 -11.21
N LYS A 93 15.57 -9.62 -12.03
CA LYS A 93 16.99 -9.64 -11.65
C LYS A 93 17.59 -8.26 -11.71
N ALA A 94 18.54 -7.99 -10.82
CA ALA A 94 19.43 -6.85 -10.89
C ALA A 94 20.87 -7.39 -10.86
N VAL A 95 21.63 -7.14 -11.91
CA VAL A 95 23.01 -7.64 -12.04
C VAL A 95 23.96 -6.45 -12.03
N ARG A 96 25.06 -6.54 -11.26
CA ARG A 96 26.11 -5.51 -11.28
C ARG A 96 26.78 -5.47 -12.65
N ASP A 97 26.94 -4.27 -13.18
CA ASP A 97 27.72 -4.00 -14.38
C ASP A 97 28.56 -2.73 -14.16
N GLY A 98 29.83 -2.94 -13.82
CA GLY A 98 30.72 -1.87 -13.35
C GLY A 98 30.25 -1.30 -12.01
N GLY A 99 30.05 0.02 -11.97
CA GLY A 99 29.52 0.74 -10.79
C GLY A 99 27.99 0.82 -10.72
N ASP A 100 27.31 0.26 -11.71
CA ASP A 100 25.85 0.34 -11.87
C ASP A 100 25.19 -1.04 -11.72
N TRP A 101 23.86 -1.02 -11.72
CA TRP A 101 22.99 -2.18 -11.75
C TRP A 101 22.15 -2.18 -13.02
N VAL A 102 21.99 -3.35 -13.62
CA VAL A 102 21.10 -3.56 -14.77
C VAL A 102 19.94 -4.45 -14.35
N ILE A 103 18.72 -3.90 -14.44
CA ILE A 103 17.49 -4.54 -14.00
C ILE A 103 16.72 -5.09 -15.21
N ASN A 104 16.34 -6.37 -15.13
CA ASN A 104 15.56 -7.07 -16.15
C ASN A 104 14.45 -7.89 -15.51
N GLY A 105 13.21 -7.75 -16.01
CA GLY A 105 12.07 -8.51 -15.53
C GLY A 105 10.74 -7.82 -15.80
N GLU A 106 9.71 -8.31 -15.11
CA GLU A 106 8.36 -7.77 -15.19
C GLU A 106 7.69 -7.80 -13.81
N LYS A 107 6.79 -6.84 -13.61
CA LYS A 107 6.01 -6.65 -12.39
C LYS A 107 4.54 -6.56 -12.76
N ARG A 108 3.69 -7.05 -11.86
CA ARG A 108 2.26 -7.19 -12.12
C ARG A 108 1.39 -6.57 -11.03
N PHE A 109 0.32 -5.89 -11.45
CA PHE A 109 -0.66 -5.22 -10.59
C PHE A 109 -0.06 -4.09 -9.74
N ILE A 110 0.86 -3.32 -10.33
CA ILE A 110 1.56 -2.27 -9.60
C ILE A 110 0.66 -1.05 -9.46
N THR A 111 0.21 -0.80 -8.22
CA THR A 111 -0.63 0.34 -7.88
C THR A 111 0.13 1.65 -8.09
N ASN A 112 -0.53 2.62 -8.70
CA ASN A 112 -0.01 3.92 -9.14
C ASN A 112 0.97 3.87 -10.32
N ALA A 113 1.28 2.71 -10.89
CA ALA A 113 2.29 2.62 -11.96
C ALA A 113 2.08 3.60 -13.14
N PRO A 114 0.85 3.81 -13.65
CA PRO A 114 0.65 4.76 -14.76
C PRO A 114 0.82 6.24 -14.38
N LEU A 115 0.90 6.55 -13.09
CA LEU A 115 1.03 7.91 -12.55
C LEU A 115 2.34 8.12 -11.79
N ALA A 116 3.16 7.09 -11.65
CA ALA A 116 4.29 7.13 -10.73
C ALA A 116 5.49 7.85 -11.34
N ASP A 117 6.14 8.66 -10.50
CA ASP A 117 7.41 9.33 -10.77
C ASP A 117 8.59 8.51 -10.22
N LEU A 118 8.31 7.61 -9.26
CA LEU A 118 9.30 6.75 -8.63
C LEU A 118 8.77 5.34 -8.41
N PHE A 119 9.54 4.34 -8.83
CA PHE A 119 9.27 2.94 -8.57
C PHE A 119 10.23 2.40 -7.51
N VAL A 120 9.68 1.85 -6.43
CA VAL A 120 10.42 1.06 -5.45
C VAL A 120 10.41 -0.39 -5.92
N VAL A 121 11.48 -0.81 -6.60
CA VAL A 121 11.57 -2.05 -7.37
C VAL A 121 12.30 -3.15 -6.59
N PHE A 122 11.67 -4.31 -6.51
CA PHE A 122 12.26 -5.51 -5.91
C PHE A 122 12.89 -6.38 -6.98
N ALA A 123 14.18 -6.65 -6.85
CA ALA A 123 14.92 -7.46 -7.81
C ALA A 123 15.92 -8.37 -7.11
N ARG A 124 16.10 -9.56 -7.68
CA ARG A 124 17.05 -10.56 -7.21
C ARG A 124 18.46 -10.21 -7.67
N THR A 125 19.37 -10.02 -6.72
CA THR A 125 20.79 -9.75 -7.00
C THR A 125 21.65 -11.00 -6.91
N ARG A 126 21.23 -11.97 -6.08
CA ARG A 126 21.88 -13.27 -5.91
C ARG A 126 20.86 -14.42 -5.77
N PRO A 127 21.25 -15.68 -6.06
CA PRO A 127 20.41 -16.83 -5.76
C PRO A 127 19.99 -16.85 -4.28
N ALA A 128 18.78 -17.36 -4.00
CA ALA A 128 18.36 -17.59 -2.62
C ALA A 128 19.19 -18.73 -2.00
N ASP A 129 19.61 -18.55 -0.76
CA ASP A 129 20.47 -19.47 0.00
C ASP A 129 20.12 -19.43 1.49
N GLU A 130 20.92 -20.10 2.33
CA GLU A 130 20.75 -20.11 3.79
C GLU A 130 20.84 -18.71 4.43
N ASN A 131 21.48 -17.76 3.74
CA ASN A 131 21.66 -16.39 4.22
C ASN A 131 20.52 -15.45 3.79
N GLY A 132 19.58 -15.90 2.97
CA GLY A 132 18.35 -15.17 2.68
C GLY A 132 17.86 -15.29 1.24
N THR A 133 16.91 -14.43 0.90
CA THR A 133 16.22 -14.48 -0.40
C THR A 133 17.05 -13.95 -1.56
N GLY A 134 18.15 -13.22 -1.30
CA GLY A 134 18.95 -12.57 -2.34
C GLY A 134 18.21 -11.47 -3.11
N ILE A 135 17.17 -10.88 -2.50
CA ILE A 135 16.36 -9.81 -3.07
C ILE A 135 16.79 -8.48 -2.48
N ALA A 136 17.09 -7.51 -3.34
CA ALA A 136 17.36 -6.14 -2.99
C ALA A 136 16.24 -5.21 -3.48
N VAL A 137 16.32 -3.94 -3.05
CA VAL A 137 15.33 -2.91 -3.38
C VAL A 137 16.02 -1.73 -4.03
N PHE A 138 15.46 -1.25 -5.13
CA PHE A 138 16.02 -0.18 -5.94
C PHE A 138 15.01 0.95 -6.11
N LEU A 139 15.51 2.18 -6.10
CA LEU A 139 14.77 3.39 -6.44
C LEU A 139 14.96 3.67 -7.93
N VAL A 140 13.92 3.45 -8.72
CA VAL A 140 13.97 3.61 -10.18
C VAL A 140 13.05 4.77 -10.57
N PRO A 141 13.58 5.94 -10.97
CA PRO A 141 12.77 7.04 -11.47
C PRO A 141 11.97 6.64 -12.71
N ALA A 142 10.78 7.22 -12.85
CA ALA A 142 10.01 7.08 -14.07
C ALA A 142 10.76 7.68 -15.26
N GLY A 143 10.56 7.11 -16.45
CA GLY A 143 11.28 7.53 -17.67
C GLY A 143 12.73 7.05 -17.74
N THR A 144 13.24 6.30 -16.76
CA THR A 144 14.54 5.62 -16.88
C THR A 144 14.53 4.73 -18.14
N PRO A 145 15.53 4.83 -19.04
CA PRO A 145 15.57 4.03 -20.26
C PRO A 145 15.40 2.53 -19.97
N GLY A 146 14.52 1.87 -20.72
CA GLY A 146 14.20 0.46 -20.55
C GLY A 146 13.02 0.17 -19.60
N LEU A 147 12.55 1.17 -18.83
CA LEU A 147 11.35 1.05 -18.00
C LEU A 147 10.13 1.37 -18.86
N ALA A 148 9.19 0.42 -18.96
CA ALA A 148 7.93 0.61 -19.67
C ALA A 148 6.75 0.25 -18.76
N VAL A 149 5.73 1.11 -18.74
CA VAL A 149 4.47 0.87 -18.02
C VAL A 149 3.41 0.42 -19.02
N ALA A 150 2.76 -0.70 -18.74
CA ALA A 150 1.68 -1.22 -19.56
C ALA A 150 0.40 -0.34 -19.44
N PRO A 151 -0.58 -0.49 -20.34
CA PRO A 151 -1.88 0.16 -20.17
C PRO A 151 -2.54 -0.19 -18.84
N LYS A 152 -3.31 0.76 -18.29
CA LYS A 152 -4.06 0.58 -17.04
C LYS A 152 -4.93 -0.69 -17.09
N ASP A 153 -4.86 -1.50 -16.04
CA ASP A 153 -5.71 -2.67 -15.89
C ASP A 153 -7.20 -2.31 -15.82
N ARG A 154 -8.03 -3.15 -16.46
CA ARG A 154 -9.48 -3.17 -16.24
C ARG A 154 -9.78 -4.10 -15.06
N LYS A 155 -10.38 -3.57 -14.00
CA LYS A 155 -10.66 -4.29 -12.75
C LYS A 155 -12.16 -4.34 -12.46
N MET A 156 -12.57 -5.31 -11.64
CA MET A 156 -13.97 -5.42 -11.19
C MET A 156 -14.42 -4.22 -10.34
N GLY A 157 -13.50 -3.59 -9.61
CA GLY A 157 -13.76 -2.46 -8.73
C GLY A 157 -12.50 -1.65 -8.45
N GLN A 158 -12.62 -0.67 -7.55
CA GLN A 158 -11.59 0.36 -7.32
C GLN A 158 -11.14 1.04 -8.62
N GLU A 159 -12.08 1.47 -9.46
CA GLU A 159 -11.81 2.01 -10.81
C GLU A 159 -10.86 3.22 -10.81
N GLY A 160 -10.89 4.03 -9.72
CA GLY A 160 -9.97 5.16 -9.55
C GLY A 160 -8.59 4.77 -9.01
N ALA A 161 -8.39 3.54 -8.53
CA ALA A 161 -7.08 3.02 -8.17
C ALA A 161 -6.40 2.46 -9.41
N TRP A 162 -5.42 3.16 -9.95
CA TRP A 162 -4.78 2.76 -11.19
C TRP A 162 -3.71 1.72 -10.92
N THR A 163 -3.74 0.64 -11.68
CA THR A 163 -2.77 -0.46 -11.62
C THR A 163 -2.33 -0.75 -13.04
N ALA A 164 -1.08 -1.14 -13.21
CA ALA A 164 -0.57 -1.65 -14.47
C ALA A 164 0.58 -2.62 -14.21
N ASP A 165 0.90 -3.39 -15.24
CA ASP A 165 2.16 -4.11 -15.30
C ASP A 165 3.32 -3.14 -15.61
N VAL A 166 4.52 -3.49 -15.17
CA VAL A 166 5.74 -2.70 -15.40
C VAL A 166 6.83 -3.63 -15.91
N HIS A 167 7.45 -3.28 -17.02
CA HIS A 167 8.49 -4.04 -17.67
C HIS A 167 9.82 -3.33 -17.54
N PHE A 168 10.88 -4.11 -17.32
CA PHE A 168 12.25 -3.65 -17.20
C PHE A 168 13.09 -4.39 -18.24
N THR A 169 13.64 -3.66 -19.19
CA THR A 169 14.54 -4.18 -20.22
C THR A 169 15.84 -3.40 -20.17
N ASP A 170 16.89 -4.02 -19.63
CA ASP A 170 18.22 -3.43 -19.42
C ASP A 170 18.19 -2.06 -18.73
N VAL A 171 17.32 -1.91 -17.73
CA VAL A 171 17.18 -0.67 -16.97
C VAL A 171 18.41 -0.46 -16.12
N ARG A 172 19.20 0.57 -16.44
CA ARG A 172 20.43 0.89 -15.72
C ARG A 172 20.18 1.91 -14.61
N VAL A 173 20.62 1.58 -13.39
CA VAL A 173 20.58 2.48 -12.23
C VAL A 173 21.93 2.47 -11.51
N ALA A 174 22.34 3.62 -10.97
CA ALA A 174 23.57 3.72 -10.19
C ALA A 174 23.47 2.92 -8.87
N ASP A 175 24.60 2.58 -8.26
CA ASP A 175 24.63 1.92 -6.95
C ASP A 175 23.91 2.72 -5.85
N SER A 176 23.85 4.05 -5.98
CA SER A 176 23.09 4.94 -5.08
C SER A 176 21.57 4.72 -5.12
N ALA A 177 21.04 4.02 -6.13
CA ALA A 177 19.63 3.62 -6.19
C ALA A 177 19.31 2.44 -5.26
N LEU A 178 20.32 1.68 -4.80
CA LEU A 178 20.14 0.58 -3.85
C LEU A 178 19.69 1.13 -2.50
N VAL A 179 18.46 0.81 -2.08
CA VAL A 179 17.87 1.30 -0.84
C VAL A 179 18.73 0.86 0.35
N GLY A 180 19.11 1.82 1.19
CA GLY A 180 19.94 1.56 2.37
C GLY A 180 21.40 1.20 2.07
N GLY A 181 21.82 1.24 0.81
CA GLY A 181 23.20 0.96 0.39
C GLY A 181 23.64 -0.50 0.57
N SER A 182 22.70 -1.43 0.75
CA SER A 182 23.00 -2.85 0.95
C SER A 182 21.91 -3.74 0.37
N GLU A 183 22.34 -4.85 -0.24
CA GLU A 183 21.46 -5.85 -0.81
C GLU A 183 20.64 -6.59 0.26
N ASP A 184 21.14 -6.68 1.50
CA ASP A 184 20.51 -7.48 2.57
C ASP A 184 19.49 -6.71 3.41
N PHE A 185 19.56 -5.37 3.46
CA PHE A 185 18.64 -4.57 4.28
C PHE A 185 17.27 -4.35 3.61
N GLY A 186 17.25 -4.23 2.27
CA GLY A 186 16.04 -3.85 1.53
C GLY A 186 14.90 -4.87 1.61
N TYR A 187 15.19 -6.17 1.64
CA TYR A 187 14.11 -7.18 1.68
C TYR A 187 13.38 -7.20 3.03
N ARG A 188 14.13 -7.14 4.14
CA ARG A 188 13.54 -7.08 5.49
C ARG A 188 12.70 -5.82 5.65
N ALA A 189 13.16 -4.70 5.12
CA ALA A 189 12.45 -3.42 5.11
C ALA A 189 11.05 -3.53 4.51
N ALA A 190 10.95 -4.19 3.37
CA ALA A 190 9.70 -4.37 2.66
C ALA A 190 8.72 -5.25 3.42
N MET A 191 9.20 -6.33 4.06
CA MET A 191 8.34 -7.19 4.86
C MET A 191 7.77 -6.45 6.07
N THR A 192 8.56 -5.59 6.71
CA THR A 192 8.08 -4.70 7.78
C THR A 192 7.02 -3.71 7.25
N SER A 193 7.27 -3.10 6.10
CA SER A 193 6.33 -2.18 5.45
C SER A 193 4.99 -2.85 5.10
N LEU A 194 5.03 -4.10 4.59
CA LEU A 194 3.84 -4.90 4.33
C LEU A 194 3.07 -5.25 5.61
N ALA A 195 3.73 -5.49 6.74
CA ALA A 195 3.07 -5.74 8.01
C ALA A 195 2.23 -4.52 8.45
N ARG A 196 2.78 -3.30 8.33
CA ARG A 196 2.03 -2.06 8.54
C ARG A 196 0.86 -1.93 7.55
N GLY A 197 1.12 -2.18 6.26
CA GLY A 197 0.09 -2.14 5.22
C GLY A 197 -1.11 -3.04 5.49
N ARG A 198 -0.89 -4.25 6.04
CA ARG A 198 -1.97 -5.18 6.41
C ARG A 198 -2.90 -4.60 7.47
N VAL A 199 -2.35 -3.94 8.49
CA VAL A 199 -3.16 -3.28 9.54
C VAL A 199 -4.04 -2.18 8.93
N HIS A 200 -3.47 -1.37 8.03
CA HIS A 200 -4.22 -0.31 7.35
C HIS A 200 -5.33 -0.86 6.44
N ILE A 201 -5.07 -1.93 5.66
CA ILE A 201 -6.08 -2.56 4.80
C ILE A 201 -7.23 -3.15 5.65
N ALA A 202 -6.93 -3.72 6.83
CA ALA A 202 -7.95 -4.19 7.75
C ALA A 202 -8.83 -3.02 8.27
N ALA A 203 -8.23 -1.87 8.58
CA ALA A 203 -8.96 -0.68 8.99
C ALA A 203 -9.90 -0.16 7.89
N LEU A 204 -9.45 -0.17 6.63
CA LEU A 204 -10.32 0.17 5.49
C LEU A 204 -11.53 -0.76 5.40
N ALA A 205 -11.31 -2.07 5.52
CA ALA A 205 -12.40 -3.04 5.47
C ALA A 205 -13.43 -2.80 6.59
N VAL A 206 -12.99 -2.38 7.78
CA VAL A 206 -13.88 -1.98 8.88
C VAL A 206 -14.70 -0.74 8.51
N GLY A 207 -14.07 0.28 7.92
CA GLY A 207 -14.76 1.47 7.42
C GLY A 207 -15.82 1.14 6.36
N THR A 208 -15.47 0.32 5.38
CA THR A 208 -16.38 -0.10 4.30
C THR A 208 -17.54 -0.93 4.82
N ALA A 209 -17.28 -1.87 5.74
CA ALA A 209 -18.33 -2.65 6.37
C ALA A 209 -19.28 -1.75 7.19
N GLN A 210 -18.77 -0.72 7.84
CA GLN A 210 -19.61 0.26 8.54
C GLN A 210 -20.51 1.03 7.58
N ARG A 211 -19.97 1.48 6.43
CA ARG A 211 -20.77 2.18 5.42
C ARG A 211 -21.89 1.29 4.88
N ALA A 212 -21.58 0.04 4.54
CA ALA A 212 -22.58 -0.92 4.06
C ALA A 212 -23.68 -1.17 5.11
N LEU A 213 -23.34 -1.26 6.39
CA LEU A 213 -24.30 -1.41 7.47
C LEU A 213 -25.21 -0.18 7.60
N ASP A 214 -24.64 1.03 7.58
CA ASP A 214 -25.42 2.27 7.69
C ASP A 214 -26.40 2.42 6.52
N GLU A 215 -25.96 2.12 5.29
CA GLU A 215 -26.82 2.14 4.10
C GLU A 215 -27.92 1.08 4.16
N ALA A 216 -27.59 -0.14 4.60
CA ALA A 216 -28.57 -1.20 4.77
C ALA A 216 -29.65 -0.84 5.79
N VAL A 217 -29.27 -0.25 6.93
CA VAL A 217 -30.20 0.22 7.97
C VAL A 217 -31.09 1.33 7.43
N ALA A 218 -30.51 2.34 6.76
CA ALA A 218 -31.26 3.47 6.21
C ALA A 218 -32.27 3.01 5.15
N TYR A 219 -31.87 2.09 4.27
CA TYR A 219 -32.76 1.52 3.26
C TYR A 219 -33.85 0.66 3.89
N ALA A 220 -33.50 -0.19 4.87
CA ALA A 220 -34.48 -1.05 5.53
C ALA A 220 -35.56 -0.27 6.30
N ALA A 221 -35.26 0.93 6.78
CA ALA A 221 -36.20 1.80 7.47
C ALA A 221 -37.23 2.46 6.54
N THR A 222 -36.97 2.53 5.24
CA THR A 222 -37.78 3.32 4.30
C THR A 222 -38.37 2.51 3.15
N ALA A 223 -37.69 1.47 2.68
CA ALA A 223 -38.18 0.59 1.63
C ALA A 223 -39.35 -0.24 2.13
N THR A 224 -40.44 -0.31 1.35
CA THR A 224 -41.65 -1.06 1.72
C THR A 224 -41.89 -2.25 0.80
N GLN A 225 -42.41 -3.33 1.36
CA GLN A 225 -42.92 -4.48 0.62
C GLN A 225 -44.25 -4.90 1.23
N GLY A 226 -45.30 -5.00 0.39
CA GLY A 226 -46.66 -5.22 0.89
C GLY A 226 -47.19 -4.12 1.82
N GLY A 227 -46.65 -2.90 1.71
CA GLY A 227 -47.02 -1.76 2.54
C GLY A 227 -46.29 -1.65 3.89
N THR A 228 -45.47 -2.64 4.25
CA THR A 228 -44.68 -2.65 5.50
C THR A 228 -43.22 -2.32 5.22
N PRO A 229 -42.57 -1.45 6.00
CA PRO A 229 -41.12 -1.24 5.93
C PRO A 229 -40.36 -2.56 6.09
N ILE A 230 -39.40 -2.84 5.22
CA ILE A 230 -38.73 -4.15 5.19
C ILE A 230 -37.92 -4.43 6.48
N GLY A 231 -37.53 -3.39 7.21
CA GLY A 231 -36.86 -3.50 8.51
C GLY A 231 -37.73 -4.07 9.64
N GLU A 232 -39.05 -4.20 9.45
CA GLU A 232 -39.94 -4.85 10.43
C GLU A 232 -39.92 -6.38 10.32
N PHE A 233 -39.46 -6.95 9.20
CA PHE A 233 -39.36 -8.39 9.03
C PHE A 233 -38.18 -8.97 9.84
N GLN A 234 -38.44 -9.99 10.64
CA GLN A 234 -37.44 -10.61 11.52
C GLN A 234 -36.18 -11.10 10.79
N LEU A 235 -36.31 -11.61 9.56
CA LEU A 235 -35.17 -12.06 8.77
C LEU A 235 -34.25 -10.89 8.37
N VAL A 236 -34.81 -9.72 8.06
CA VAL A 236 -34.04 -8.51 7.76
C VAL A 236 -33.32 -8.00 9.01
N GLN A 237 -34.03 -7.98 10.15
CA GLN A 237 -33.45 -7.62 11.44
C GLN A 237 -32.28 -8.54 11.83
N ALA A 238 -32.42 -9.85 11.60
CA ALA A 238 -31.37 -10.83 11.86
C ALA A 238 -30.13 -10.59 11.00
N MET A 239 -30.30 -10.31 9.69
CA MET A 239 -29.17 -9.99 8.79
C MET A 239 -28.42 -8.71 9.20
N ILE A 240 -29.16 -7.66 9.59
CA ILE A 240 -28.56 -6.40 10.09
C ILE A 240 -27.84 -6.63 11.42
N ALA A 241 -28.45 -7.38 12.33
CA ALA A 241 -27.85 -7.70 13.62
C ALA A 241 -26.57 -8.54 13.47
N GLU A 242 -26.56 -9.52 12.56
CA GLU A 242 -25.36 -10.31 12.25
C GLU A 242 -24.25 -9.43 11.65
N SER A 243 -24.60 -8.55 10.71
CA SER A 243 -23.65 -7.63 10.07
C SER A 243 -22.99 -6.67 11.07
N ARG A 244 -23.74 -6.22 12.08
CA ARG A 244 -23.22 -5.38 13.18
C ARG A 244 -22.34 -6.16 14.15
N ARG A 245 -22.58 -7.47 14.30
CA ARG A 245 -21.86 -8.28 15.28
C ARG A 245 -20.41 -8.45 14.82
N PRO A 246 -19.41 -8.03 15.62
CA PRO A 246 -18.04 -8.38 15.35
C PRO A 246 -17.91 -9.91 15.40
N ARG A 247 -17.57 -10.56 14.28
CA ARG A 247 -17.26 -12.01 14.26
C ARG A 247 -16.06 -12.38 15.14
N CYS A 248 -15.29 -11.38 15.57
CA CYS A 248 -14.25 -11.49 16.58
C CYS A 248 -14.50 -10.46 17.70
N PRO A 249 -14.63 -10.85 18.98
CA PRO A 249 -14.83 -9.93 20.09
C PRO A 249 -13.56 -9.10 20.32
N GLY A 250 -13.38 -8.03 19.53
CA GLY A 250 -12.17 -7.21 19.59
C GLY A 250 -12.02 -6.13 18.51
N GLY A 251 -12.75 -6.18 17.40
CA GLY A 251 -12.52 -5.29 16.24
C GLY A 251 -12.56 -3.79 16.53
N ARG A 252 -13.53 -3.31 17.33
CA ARG A 252 -13.57 -1.93 17.86
C ARG A 252 -13.09 -1.81 19.31
N GLY A 253 -13.07 -2.92 20.05
CA GLY A 253 -12.71 -2.93 21.47
C GLY A 253 -11.20 -2.83 21.71
N ARG A 254 -10.37 -3.30 20.79
CA ARG A 254 -8.90 -3.21 20.90
C ARG A 254 -8.36 -1.82 20.54
N THR A 255 -8.95 -1.13 19.57
CA THR A 255 -8.53 0.24 19.22
C THR A 255 -8.86 1.23 20.34
N ASN A 256 -10.03 1.11 20.98
CA ASN A 256 -10.41 2.00 22.08
C ASN A 256 -9.86 1.61 23.47
N ARG A 257 -9.41 0.36 23.70
CA ARG A 257 -8.80 -0.03 25.00
C ARG A 257 -7.38 0.48 25.21
N GLY A 258 -6.67 0.91 24.16
CA GLY A 258 -5.38 1.59 24.27
C GLY A 258 -5.45 2.93 25.02
N ARG A 259 -6.65 3.54 25.14
CA ARG A 259 -6.88 4.81 25.84
C ARG A 259 -6.99 4.71 27.37
N ARG A 260 -7.04 3.52 27.97
CA ARG A 260 -7.26 3.34 29.42
C ARG A 260 -6.08 2.75 30.20
N LEU A 261 -4.90 2.64 29.59
CA LEU A 261 -3.71 2.13 30.26
C LEU A 261 -2.54 3.11 30.10
N ARG A 262 -2.63 4.24 30.80
CA ARG A 262 -1.48 4.93 31.38
C ARG A 262 -1.86 5.35 32.81
N PRO A 263 -1.02 5.08 33.83
CA PRO A 263 -1.21 5.58 35.19
C PRO A 263 -1.13 7.12 35.22
#